data_AF-A0A8I1IR09-F1
#
_entry.id   AF-A0A8I1IR09-F1
#
_cell.length_a   1.000
_cell.length_b   1.000
_cell.length_c   1.000
_cell.angle_alpha   90.00
_cell.angle_beta   90.00
_cell.angle_gamma   90.00
#
_symmetry.space_group_name_H-M   'P 1'
#
loop_
_entity.id
_entity.type
_entity.pdbx_description
1 polymer ?
#
loop_
_entity_poly.entity_id
_entity_poly.type
_entity_poly.pdbx_seq_one_letter_code
_entity_poly.pdbx_strand_id
1 'polypeptide(L)'
;MTESHLDKAIRQTLDARHAYFTPAWFLRLLGGRLGLGDTFWIGNFGVLLIFVPGFFAIFSILLMAGANPSVIPIVGGLWCLGMAVFYALLTRAVFVAAIRSPQADPWRWIGVAVTAANAVGLGFAAVAPFG
;
A
#
# COMPACT_ATOMS: atom_id res chain seq x y z
N MET A 1 24.92 26.68 20.94
CA MET A 1 25.49 25.53 20.19
C MET A 1 24.44 24.44 19.93
N THR A 2 23.15 24.80 19.85
CA THR A 2 22.01 23.87 19.87
C THR A 2 21.23 23.86 18.54
N GLU A 3 21.23 24.98 17.81
CA GLU A 3 20.57 25.10 16.49
C GLU A 3 21.16 24.13 15.44
N SER A 4 22.48 23.96 15.41
CA SER A 4 23.15 23.08 14.43
C SER A 4 22.71 21.60 14.51
N HIS A 5 22.46 21.08 15.72
CA HIS A 5 21.99 19.70 15.90
C HIS A 5 20.50 19.55 15.53
N LEU A 6 19.69 20.55 15.86
CA LEU A 6 18.28 20.59 15.49
C LEU A 6 18.11 20.66 13.98
N ASP A 7 18.85 21.54 13.31
CA ASP A 7 18.83 21.69 11.86
C ASP A 7 19.24 20.41 11.14
N LYS A 8 20.25 19.70 11.67
CA LYS A 8 20.66 18.40 11.14
C LYS A 8 19.57 17.35 11.30
N ALA A 9 18.92 17.29 12.46
CA ALA A 9 17.83 16.35 12.71
C ALA A 9 16.60 16.64 11.83
N ILE A 10 16.26 17.92 11.63
CA ILE A 10 15.18 18.35 10.73
C ILE A 10 15.50 17.93 9.30
N ARG A 11 16.71 18.22 8.80
CA ARG A 11 17.14 17.83 7.44
C ARG A 11 17.08 16.33 7.24
N GLN A 12 17.62 15.54 8.18
CA GLN A 12 17.55 14.07 8.14
C GLN A 12 16.11 13.56 8.08
N THR A 13 15.20 14.20 8.83
CA THR A 13 13.78 13.83 8.83
C THR A 13 13.12 14.17 7.48
N LEU A 14 13.42 15.34 6.91
CA LEU A 14 12.89 15.76 5.61
C LEU A 14 13.39 14.87 4.48
N ASP A 15 14.69 14.55 4.46
CA ASP A 15 15.29 13.67 3.45
C ASP A 15 14.70 12.26 3.52
N ALA A 16 14.47 11.74 4.74
CA ALA A 16 13.81 10.46 4.94
C ALA A 16 12.35 10.48 4.44
N ARG A 17 11.61 11.58 4.63
CA ARG A 17 10.23 11.74 4.15
C ARG A 17 10.14 11.78 2.63
N HIS A 18 11.04 12.50 1.97
CA HIS A 18 11.06 12.62 0.51
C HIS A 18 11.37 11.30 -0.21
N ALA A 19 11.91 10.31 0.51
CA ALA A 19 12.21 9.01 -0.06
C ALA A 19 10.95 8.11 -0.23
N TYR A 20 9.84 8.41 0.45
CA TYR A 20 8.61 7.61 0.37
C TYR A 20 7.78 7.91 -0.89
N PHE A 21 6.99 6.93 -1.33
CA PHE A 21 6.06 7.04 -2.47
C PHE A 21 6.70 7.42 -3.82
N THR A 22 8.02 7.24 -3.95
CA THR A 22 8.71 7.32 -5.23
C THR A 22 8.67 5.97 -5.96
N PRO A 23 8.86 5.94 -7.29
CA PRO A 23 8.93 4.66 -8.03
C PRO A 23 10.03 3.73 -7.47
N ALA A 24 11.20 4.27 -7.13
CA ALA A 24 12.29 3.52 -6.53
C ALA A 24 11.90 2.94 -5.16
N TRP A 25 11.11 3.68 -4.37
CA TRP A 25 10.59 3.20 -3.10
C TRP A 25 9.61 2.03 -3.30
N PHE A 26 8.68 2.11 -4.26
CA PHE A 26 7.77 1.00 -4.56
C PHE A 26 8.52 -0.27 -4.99
N LEU A 27 9.57 -0.14 -5.80
CA LEU A 27 10.41 -1.29 -6.16
C LEU A 27 11.12 -1.90 -4.95
N ARG A 28 11.59 -1.08 -4.02
CA ARG A 28 12.18 -1.55 -2.76
C ARG A 28 11.13 -2.21 -1.86
N LEU A 29 9.94 -1.61 -1.73
CA LEU A 29 8.82 -2.13 -0.96
C LEU A 29 8.41 -3.52 -1.49
N LEU A 30 8.05 -3.62 -2.76
CA LEU A 30 7.57 -4.87 -3.38
C LEU A 30 8.68 -5.91 -3.54
N GLY A 31 9.94 -5.48 -3.58
CA GLY A 31 11.10 -6.36 -3.46
C GLY A 31 11.37 -6.86 -2.04
N GLY A 32 10.61 -6.42 -1.03
CA GLY A 32 10.83 -6.70 0.38
C GLY A 32 12.13 -6.09 0.93
N ARG A 33 12.76 -5.14 0.24
CA ARG A 33 14.08 -4.60 0.64
C ARG A 33 14.01 -3.60 1.79
N LEU A 34 12.82 -3.34 2.33
CA LEU A 34 12.61 -2.50 3.51
C LEU A 34 12.56 -3.37 4.77
N GLY A 35 12.59 -2.73 5.95
CA GLY A 35 12.38 -3.43 7.22
C GLY A 35 10.99 -4.08 7.27
N LEU A 36 10.81 -5.10 8.12
CA LEU A 36 9.52 -5.78 8.27
C LEU A 36 8.40 -4.79 8.63
N GLY A 37 8.66 -3.89 9.60
CA GLY A 37 7.71 -2.87 10.02
C GLY A 37 7.28 -1.95 8.88
N ASP A 38 8.24 -1.39 8.13
CA ASP A 38 7.96 -0.49 7.00
C ASP A 38 7.22 -1.22 5.87
N THR A 39 7.67 -2.44 5.54
CA THR A 39 7.05 -3.25 4.49
C THR A 39 5.60 -3.57 4.85
N PHE A 40 5.33 -3.91 6.11
CA PHE A 40 3.99 -4.22 6.58
C PHE A 40 3.12 -2.97 6.74
N TRP A 41 3.50 -2.02 7.60
CA TRP A 41 2.66 -0.87 7.96
C TRP A 41 2.50 0.11 6.80
N ILE A 42 3.60 0.53 6.18
CA ILE A 42 3.55 1.54 5.11
C ILE A 42 2.99 0.90 3.84
N GLY A 43 3.31 -0.37 3.59
CA GLY A 43 2.72 -1.13 2.49
C GLY A 43 1.21 -1.30 2.62
N ASN A 44 0.70 -1.68 3.79
CA ASN A 44 -0.74 -1.93 3.98
C ASN A 44 -1.55 -0.65 4.12
N PHE A 45 -1.05 0.33 4.88
CA PHE A 45 -1.84 1.51 5.28
C PHE A 45 -1.33 2.80 4.65
N GLY A 46 -0.02 2.95 4.48
CA GLY A 46 0.55 4.14 3.84
C GLY A 46 0.11 4.28 2.40
N VAL A 47 0.05 3.19 1.65
CA VAL A 47 -0.38 3.18 0.25
C VAL A 47 -1.86 3.56 0.09
N LEU A 48 -2.70 3.29 1.10
CA LEU A 48 -4.11 3.70 1.07
C LEU A 48 -4.29 5.22 1.04
N LEU A 49 -3.32 5.99 1.53
CA LEU A 49 -3.33 7.46 1.44
C LEU A 49 -3.28 7.98 0.00
N ILE A 50 -2.86 7.14 -0.96
CA ILE A 50 -2.83 7.47 -2.39
C ILE A 50 -4.02 6.82 -3.09
N PHE A 51 -4.24 5.53 -2.84
CA PHE A 51 -5.25 4.77 -3.56
C PHE A 51 -6.67 5.19 -3.19
N VAL A 52 -7.00 5.41 -1.91
CA VAL A 52 -8.36 5.81 -1.54
C VAL A 52 -8.75 7.15 -2.16
N PRO A 53 -7.96 8.23 -2.04
CA PRO A 53 -8.27 9.48 -2.74
C PRO A 53 -8.28 9.34 -4.27
N GLY A 54 -7.39 8.53 -4.84
CA GLY A 54 -7.35 8.27 -6.29
C GLY A 54 -8.63 7.59 -6.79
N PHE A 55 -9.16 6.61 -6.05
CA PHE A 55 -10.43 5.96 -6.36
C PHE A 55 -11.58 6.97 -6.34
N PHE A 56 -11.68 7.76 -5.26
CA PHE A 56 -12.71 8.79 -5.15
C PHE A 56 -12.63 9.81 -6.29
N ALA A 57 -11.43 10.26 -6.66
CA ALA A 57 -11.25 11.19 -7.77
C ALA A 57 -11.75 10.60 -9.10
N ILE A 58 -11.36 9.37 -9.43
CA ILE A 58 -11.82 8.68 -10.65
C ILE A 58 -13.35 8.51 -10.63
N PHE A 59 -13.90 8.07 -9.50
CA PHE A 59 -15.33 7.87 -9.34
C PHE A 59 -16.12 9.18 -9.52
N SER A 60 -15.67 10.27 -8.88
CA SER A 60 -16.28 11.60 -9.03
C SER A 60 -16.22 12.10 -10.47
N ILE A 61 -15.10 11.91 -11.17
CA ILE A 61 -14.97 12.29 -12.59
C ILE A 61 -15.98 11.52 -13.45
N LEU A 62 -16.13 10.21 -13.24
CA LEU A 62 -17.10 9.39 -13.98
C LEU A 62 -18.54 9.87 -13.77
N LEU A 63 -18.90 10.20 -12.52
CA LEU A 63 -20.23 10.74 -12.22
C LEU A 63 -20.46 12.10 -12.88
N MET A 64 -19.48 13.02 -12.80
CA MET A 64 -19.58 14.34 -13.41
C MET A 64 -19.64 14.28 -14.94
N ALA A 65 -19.00 13.27 -15.55
CA ALA A 65 -19.04 13.02 -16.99
C ALA A 65 -20.34 12.35 -17.46
N GLY A 66 -21.27 12.03 -16.56
CA GLY A 66 -22.52 11.32 -16.90
C GLY A 66 -22.28 9.89 -17.38
N ALA A 67 -21.26 9.20 -16.84
CA ALA A 67 -20.97 7.82 -17.20
C ALA A 67 -22.18 6.91 -16.98
N ASN A 68 -22.38 5.95 -17.88
CA ASN A 68 -23.44 4.95 -17.74
C ASN A 68 -23.31 4.24 -16.38
N PRO A 69 -24.40 4.07 -15.61
CA PRO A 69 -24.38 3.36 -14.33
C PRO A 69 -23.69 1.98 -14.36
N SER A 70 -23.71 1.29 -15.51
CA SER A 70 -23.02 0.00 -15.68
C SER A 70 -21.48 0.10 -15.68
N VAL A 71 -20.91 1.28 -15.94
CA VAL A 71 -19.45 1.52 -15.93
C VAL A 71 -18.90 1.56 -14.50
N ILE A 72 -19.70 2.03 -13.55
CA ILE A 72 -19.30 2.18 -12.15
C ILE A 72 -18.84 0.86 -11.52
N PRO A 73 -19.61 -0.25 -11.55
CA PRO A 73 -19.17 -1.52 -10.99
C PRO A 73 -17.97 -2.11 -11.75
N ILE A 74 -17.83 -1.85 -13.07
CA ILE A 74 -16.67 -2.30 -13.86
C ILE A 74 -15.39 -1.59 -13.38
N VAL A 75 -15.43 -0.27 -13.24
CA VAL A 75 -14.27 0.51 -12.78
C VAL A 75 -13.93 0.15 -11.33
N GLY A 76 -14.93 -0.01 -10.47
CA GLY A 76 -14.75 -0.52 -9.10
C GLY A 76 -14.08 -1.89 -9.08
N GLY A 77 -14.55 -2.83 -9.91
CA GLY A 77 -13.97 -4.17 -10.02
C GLY A 77 -12.52 -4.15 -10.51
N LEU A 78 -12.22 -3.36 -11.53
CA LEU A 78 -10.85 -3.17 -12.02
C LEU A 78 -9.93 -2.54 -10.97
N TRP A 79 -10.45 -1.56 -10.22
CA TRP A 79 -9.72 -0.94 -9.12
C TRP A 79 -9.38 -1.96 -8.01
N CYS A 80 -10.38 -2.73 -7.57
CA CYS A 80 -10.19 -3.82 -6.61
C CYS A 80 -9.22 -4.87 -7.11
N LEU A 81 -9.28 -5.24 -8.40
CA LEU A 81 -8.34 -6.18 -9.01
C LEU A 81 -6.91 -5.66 -8.96
N GLY A 82 -6.69 -4.40 -9.35
CA GLY A 82 -5.37 -3.76 -9.28
C GLY A 82 -4.82 -3.74 -7.84
N MET A 83 -5.68 -3.43 -6.87
CA MET A 83 -5.30 -3.47 -5.46
C MET A 83 -5.03 -4.89 -4.96
N ALA A 84 -5.81 -5.89 -5.38
CA ALA A 84 -5.59 -7.29 -5.03
C ALA A 84 -4.22 -7.77 -5.54
N VAL A 85 -3.85 -7.42 -6.78
CA VAL A 85 -2.53 -7.71 -7.35
C VAL A 85 -1.43 -7.02 -6.53
N PHE A 86 -1.61 -5.74 -6.18
CA PHE A 86 -0.67 -5.04 -5.31
C PHE A 86 -0.49 -5.75 -3.96
N TYR A 87 -1.59 -6.12 -3.28
CA TYR A 87 -1.52 -6.82 -1.99
C TYR A 87 -0.96 -8.24 -2.10
N ALA A 88 -1.13 -8.93 -3.23
CA ALA A 88 -0.49 -10.22 -3.48
C ALA A 88 1.04 -10.07 -3.57
N LEU A 89 1.52 -9.06 -4.31
CA LEU A 89 2.94 -8.73 -4.38
C LEU A 89 3.48 -8.27 -3.03
N LEU A 90 2.70 -7.48 -2.29
CA LEU A 90 3.07 -7.02 -0.95
C LEU A 90 3.13 -8.18 0.04
N THR A 91 2.20 -9.15 -0.02
CA THR A 91 2.23 -10.36 0.80
C THR A 91 3.56 -11.09 0.64
N ARG A 92 4.01 -11.27 -0.61
CA ARG A 92 5.34 -11.82 -0.90
C ARG A 92 6.44 -10.97 -0.27
N ALA A 93 6.40 -9.64 -0.43
CA ALA A 93 7.40 -8.76 0.14
C ALA A 93 7.48 -8.86 1.68
N VAL A 94 6.33 -8.84 2.37
CA VAL A 94 6.22 -8.99 3.82
C VAL A 94 6.74 -10.37 4.24
N PHE A 95 6.41 -11.43 3.51
CA PHE A 95 6.94 -12.76 3.77
C PHE A 95 8.47 -12.81 3.69
N VAL A 96 9.07 -12.25 2.63
CA VAL A 96 10.54 -12.20 2.50
C VAL A 96 11.16 -11.33 3.61
N ALA A 97 10.49 -10.25 4.03
CA ALA A 97 10.95 -9.40 5.14
C ALA A 97 10.84 -10.10 6.50
N ALA A 98 9.79 -10.91 6.70
CA ALA A 98 9.55 -11.71 7.91
C ALA A 98 10.59 -12.82 8.08
N ILE A 99 10.97 -13.51 6.99
CA ILE A 99 12.06 -14.49 7.02
C ILE A 99 13.36 -13.86 7.49
N ARG A 100 13.68 -12.65 7.00
CA ARG A 100 14.90 -11.90 7.36
C ARG A 100 14.85 -11.26 8.75
N SER A 101 13.71 -11.31 9.43
CA SER A 101 13.50 -10.67 10.74
C SER A 101 13.07 -11.70 11.79
N PRO A 102 13.90 -12.72 12.11
CA PRO A 102 13.55 -13.74 13.10
C PRO A 102 13.29 -13.18 14.50
N GLN A 103 13.88 -12.03 14.84
CA GLN A 103 13.69 -11.32 16.11
C GLN A 103 12.27 -10.75 16.32
N ALA A 104 11.42 -10.78 15.29
CA ALA A 104 10.04 -10.26 15.38
C ALA A 104 9.02 -11.30 15.85
N ASP A 105 9.47 -12.48 16.33
CA ASP A 105 8.64 -13.46 17.05
C ASP A 105 7.40 -13.92 16.20
N PRO A 106 6.34 -14.55 16.75
CA PRO A 106 5.20 -14.98 15.92
C PRO A 106 4.49 -13.84 15.19
N TRP A 107 4.66 -12.59 15.65
CA TRP A 107 4.04 -11.39 15.07
C TRP A 107 4.36 -11.18 13.59
N ARG A 108 5.53 -11.61 13.13
CA ARG A 108 5.92 -11.52 11.72
C ARG A 108 4.95 -12.27 10.80
N TRP A 109 4.34 -13.36 11.27
CA TRP A 109 3.41 -14.16 10.49
C TRP A 109 2.00 -13.57 10.48
N ILE A 110 1.61 -12.86 11.54
CA ILE A 110 0.36 -12.10 11.56
C ILE A 110 0.38 -11.03 10.47
N GLY A 111 1.51 -10.33 10.29
CA GLY A 111 1.66 -9.35 9.22
C GLY A 111 1.48 -9.97 7.82
N VAL A 112 2.02 -11.16 7.60
CA VAL A 112 1.82 -11.93 6.36
C VAL A 112 0.34 -12.30 6.18
N ALA A 113 -0.30 -12.85 7.21
CA ALA A 113 -1.68 -13.29 7.17
C ALA A 113 -2.65 -12.13 6.89
N VAL A 114 -2.48 -10.98 7.54
CA VAL A 114 -3.29 -9.78 7.33
C VAL A 114 -3.13 -9.27 5.90
N THR A 115 -1.90 -9.19 5.40
CA THR A 115 -1.63 -8.72 4.03
C THR A 115 -2.23 -9.67 2.99
N ALA A 116 -2.14 -10.98 3.23
CA ALA A 116 -2.76 -12.00 2.38
C ALA A 116 -4.30 -11.92 2.41
N ALA A 117 -4.89 -11.70 3.57
CA ALA A 117 -6.34 -11.53 3.72
C ALA A 117 -6.84 -10.32 2.93
N ASN A 118 -6.10 -9.19 2.93
CA ASN A 118 -6.42 -8.04 2.10
C ASN A 118 -6.39 -8.38 0.60
N ALA A 119 -5.37 -9.12 0.14
CA ALA A 119 -5.29 -9.55 -1.26
C ALA A 119 -6.51 -10.41 -1.66
N VAL A 120 -6.89 -11.36 -0.82
CA VAL A 120 -8.04 -12.25 -1.05
C VAL A 120 -9.35 -11.47 -1.02
N GLY A 121 -9.56 -10.63 -0.01
CA GLY A 121 -10.78 -9.85 0.14
C GLY A 121 -11.01 -8.90 -1.03
N LEU A 122 -9.97 -8.22 -1.49
CA LEU A 122 -10.05 -7.36 -2.68
C LEU A 122 -10.20 -8.16 -3.98
N GLY A 123 -9.56 -9.33 -4.08
CA GLY A 123 -9.72 -10.22 -5.22
C GLY A 123 -11.15 -10.73 -5.34
N PHE A 124 -11.80 -11.04 -4.21
CA PHE A 124 -13.21 -11.39 -4.17
C PHE A 124 -14.10 -10.20 -4.54
N ALA A 125 -13.85 -9.01 -3.97
CA ALA A 125 -14.58 -7.79 -4.31
C ALA A 125 -14.42 -7.35 -5.77
N ALA A 126 -13.35 -7.77 -6.45
CA ALA A 126 -13.15 -7.49 -7.87
C ALA A 126 -14.13 -8.25 -8.78
N VAL A 127 -14.64 -9.39 -8.33
CA VAL A 127 -15.52 -10.28 -9.11
C VAL A 127 -16.94 -10.39 -8.55
N ALA A 128 -17.12 -10.05 -7.27
CA ALA A 128 -18.43 -9.87 -6.67
C ALA A 128 -18.90 -8.45 -6.98
N PRO A 129 -19.97 -8.25 -7.78
CA PRO A 129 -20.45 -6.91 -8.10
C PRO A 129 -20.77 -6.16 -6.80
N PHE A 130 -20.38 -4.88 -6.74
CA PHE A 130 -20.91 -3.93 -5.77
C PHE A 130 -22.42 -3.82 -6.02
N GLY A 131 -23.18 -4.66 -5.32
CA GLY A 131 -24.65 -4.67 -5.33
C GLY A 131 -25.22 -3.56 -4.48
#